data_AF-A0AAW2D3X0-F1
#
_entry.id   AF-A0AAW2D3X0-F1
#
_cell.length_a   1.000
_cell.length_b   1.000
_cell.length_c   1.000
_cell.angle_alpha   90.00
_cell.angle_beta   90.00
_cell.angle_gamma   90.00
#
_symmetry.space_group_name_H-M   'P 1'
#
loop_
_entity.id
_entity.type
_entity.pdbx_description
1 polymer ?
#
loop_
_entity_poly.entity_id
_entity_poly.type
_entity_poly.pdbx_seq_one_letter_code
_entity_poly.pdbx_strand_id
1 'polypeptide(L)'
;MIVALRMLAYGVTANFLDEYVRIAKSTAMMSLKKFVAAVVAIFSEQYLRSPNNEDIARLLAYGQNRIFPSMLGNIDCMRWKWKNCPTAWKGMYCGHIREPTIILEAVASYDLWIWHSFFGLPWSNNDINVLKRSYVFSELAEGRAPAVNYSINGYDYTIRYYLVDGIYPKWSTFVKRIPSPLGDKRKLFSKAQEAYWKDVERAFGVLQA
;
A
#
# COMPACT_ATOMS: atom_id res chain seq x y z
N MET A 1 -23.54 7.71 -15.16
CA MET A 1 -23.02 7.02 -13.95
C MET A 1 -22.86 5.51 -14.18
N ILE A 2 -23.89 4.80 -14.67
CA ILE A 2 -23.86 3.34 -14.93
C ILE A 2 -22.65 2.90 -15.78
N VAL A 3 -22.28 3.67 -16.81
CA VAL A 3 -21.11 3.38 -17.66
C VAL A 3 -19.83 3.24 -16.82
N ALA A 4 -19.55 4.20 -15.94
CA ALA A 4 -18.35 4.19 -15.10
C ALA A 4 -18.34 2.98 -14.15
N LEU A 5 -19.48 2.67 -13.53
CA LEU A 5 -19.63 1.51 -12.66
C LEU A 5 -19.39 0.20 -13.41
N ARG A 6 -19.92 0.05 -14.63
CA ARG A 6 -19.67 -1.13 -15.47
C ARG A 6 -18.21 -1.25 -15.90
N MET A 7 -17.57 -0.14 -16.25
CA MET A 7 -16.13 -0.13 -16.57
C MET A 7 -15.29 -0.65 -15.40
N LEU A 8 -15.57 -0.16 -14.19
CA LEU A 8 -14.83 -0.53 -12.98
C LEU A 8 -15.15 -1.96 -12.53
N ALA A 9 -16.44 -2.33 -12.46
CA ALA A 9 -16.88 -3.64 -11.96
C ALA A 9 -16.46 -4.80 -12.88
N TYR A 10 -16.47 -4.59 -14.20
CA TYR A 10 -16.13 -5.64 -15.16
C TYR A 10 -14.72 -5.50 -15.76
N GLY A 11 -14.00 -4.41 -15.42
CA GLY A 11 -12.68 -4.12 -15.97
C GLY A 11 -12.68 -3.92 -17.49
N VAL A 12 -13.80 -3.49 -18.07
CA VAL A 12 -13.95 -3.36 -19.53
C VAL A 12 -13.48 -2.00 -20.05
N THR A 13 -13.00 -1.98 -21.29
CA THR A 13 -12.57 -0.74 -21.94
C THR A 13 -13.78 0.13 -22.33
N ALA A 14 -13.56 1.44 -22.48
CA ALA A 14 -14.61 2.35 -22.96
C ALA A 14 -15.13 1.97 -24.36
N ASN A 15 -14.29 1.35 -25.20
CA ASN A 15 -14.69 0.89 -26.53
C ASN A 15 -15.73 -0.24 -26.44
N PHE A 16 -15.56 -1.15 -25.48
CA PHE A 16 -16.48 -2.28 -25.30
C PHE A 16 -17.90 -1.84 -24.93
N LEU A 17 -18.04 -0.68 -24.27
CA LEU A 17 -19.35 -0.18 -23.84
C LEU A 17 -20.13 0.54 -24.95
N ASP A 18 -19.50 0.87 -26.07
CA ASP A 18 -20.20 1.43 -27.23
C ASP A 18 -21.20 0.40 -27.79
N GLU A 19 -20.79 -0.86 -27.90
CA GLU A 19 -21.64 -1.95 -28.40
C GLU A 19 -22.82 -2.26 -27.46
N TYR A 20 -22.63 -2.16 -26.13
CA TYR A 20 -23.64 -2.54 -25.13
C TYR A 20 -24.55 -1.40 -24.70
N VAL A 21 -24.04 -0.17 -24.62
CA VAL A 21 -24.74 0.99 -24.06
C VAL A 21 -24.93 2.10 -25.10
N ARG A 22 -24.39 1.93 -26.32
CA ARG A 22 -24.46 2.89 -27.44
C ARG A 22 -23.99 4.29 -27.05
N ILE A 23 -22.87 4.33 -26.32
CA ILE A 23 -22.24 5.57 -25.86
C ILE A 23 -20.84 5.66 -26.43
N ALA A 24 -20.56 6.78 -27.10
CA ALA A 24 -19.24 7.08 -27.63
C ALA A 24 -18.15 6.98 -26.55
N LYS A 25 -17.00 6.42 -26.93
CA LYS A 25 -15.82 6.24 -26.08
C LYS A 25 -15.45 7.49 -25.26
N SER A 26 -15.47 8.66 -25.89
CA SER A 26 -15.13 9.94 -25.26
C SER A 26 -16.08 10.26 -24.09
N THR A 27 -17.38 10.06 -24.29
CA THR A 27 -18.41 10.26 -23.27
C THR A 27 -18.32 9.22 -22.15
N ALA A 28 -18.01 7.97 -22.48
CA ALA A 28 -17.75 6.94 -21.48
C ALA A 28 -16.56 7.30 -20.59
N MET A 29 -15.47 7.80 -21.20
CA MET A 29 -14.28 8.23 -20.47
C MET A 29 -14.50 9.47 -19.62
N MET A 30 -15.25 10.45 -20.13
CA MET A 30 -15.66 11.61 -19.34
C MET A 30 -16.52 11.18 -18.15
N SER A 31 -17.43 10.22 -18.35
CA SER A 31 -18.27 9.68 -17.26
C SER A 31 -17.42 9.00 -16.19
N LEU A 32 -16.42 8.20 -16.57
CA LEU A 32 -15.49 7.58 -15.62
C LEU A 32 -14.71 8.63 -14.83
N LYS A 33 -14.14 9.63 -15.51
CA LYS A 33 -13.40 10.72 -14.85
C LYS A 33 -14.25 11.46 -13.81
N LYS A 34 -15.48 11.83 -14.19
CA LYS A 34 -16.43 12.50 -13.27
C LYS A 34 -16.80 11.61 -12.09
N PHE A 35 -16.99 10.31 -12.32
CA PHE A 35 -17.27 9.36 -11.25
C PHE A 35 -16.11 9.23 -10.27
N VAL A 36 -14.88 9.04 -10.76
CA VAL A 36 -13.68 8.98 -9.90
C VAL A 36 -13.50 10.28 -9.13
N ALA A 37 -13.68 11.44 -9.77
CA ALA A 37 -13.60 12.73 -9.10
C ALA A 37 -14.64 12.86 -7.96
N ALA A 38 -15.87 12.37 -8.17
CA ALA A 38 -16.89 12.35 -7.12
C ALA A 38 -16.55 11.39 -5.98
N VAL A 39 -16.04 10.19 -6.28
CA VAL A 39 -15.55 9.23 -5.26
C VAL A 39 -14.44 9.88 -4.43
N VAL A 40 -13.46 10.51 -5.08
CA VAL A 40 -12.40 11.23 -4.36
C VAL A 40 -12.99 12.34 -3.50
N ALA A 41 -13.88 13.18 -4.04
CA ALA A 41 -14.48 14.28 -3.28
C ALA A 41 -15.28 13.83 -2.05
N ILE A 42 -15.91 12.65 -2.11
CA ILE A 42 -16.72 12.11 -1.00
C ILE A 42 -15.86 11.37 0.03
N PHE A 43 -14.89 10.59 -0.44
CA PHE A 43 -14.19 9.62 0.41
C PHE A 43 -12.76 10.01 0.77
N SER A 44 -12.17 11.05 0.16
CA SER A 44 -10.75 11.36 0.37
C SER A 44 -10.43 11.76 1.81
N GLU A 45 -11.28 12.57 2.42
CA GLU A 45 -11.09 13.05 3.81
C GLU A 45 -11.09 11.90 4.82
N GLN A 46 -11.79 10.81 4.52
CA GLN A 46 -11.79 9.65 5.39
C GLN A 46 -10.72 8.65 4.98
N TYR A 47 -10.72 8.19 3.72
CA TYR A 47 -10.00 7.01 3.25
C TYR A 47 -8.73 7.29 2.43
N LEU A 48 -8.57 8.48 1.85
CA LEU A 48 -7.39 8.84 1.05
C LEU A 48 -6.59 9.96 1.72
N ARG A 49 -6.24 9.76 2.98
CA ARG A 49 -5.44 10.69 3.79
C ARG A 49 -4.42 9.94 4.62
N SER A 50 -3.40 10.67 5.08
CA SER A 50 -2.48 10.17 6.09
C SER A 50 -3.19 9.98 7.45
N PRO A 51 -2.66 9.10 8.32
CA PRO A 51 -3.17 8.93 9.69
C PRO A 51 -3.18 10.26 10.46
N ASN A 52 -4.31 10.59 11.11
CA ASN A 52 -4.40 11.72 12.03
C ASN A 52 -4.00 11.29 13.45
N ASN A 53 -3.97 12.23 14.40
CA ASN A 53 -3.49 11.95 15.77
C ASN A 53 -4.28 10.83 16.46
N GLU A 54 -5.59 10.74 16.23
CA GLU A 54 -6.44 9.66 16.75
C GLU A 54 -6.09 8.30 16.14
N ASP A 55 -5.92 8.24 14.81
CA ASP A 55 -5.50 7.03 14.11
C ASP A 55 -4.14 6.55 14.57
N ILE A 56 -3.21 7.50 14.71
CA ILE A 56 -1.88 7.23 15.24
C ILE A 56 -2.01 6.65 16.63
N ALA A 57 -2.70 7.32 17.57
CA ALA A 57 -2.86 6.83 18.93
C ALA A 57 -3.42 5.39 18.96
N ARG A 58 -4.39 5.09 18.10
CA ARG A 58 -4.94 3.73 17.93
C ARG A 58 -3.92 2.73 17.40
N LEU A 59 -3.18 3.08 16.35
CA LEU A 59 -2.12 2.25 15.78
C LEU A 59 -1.02 1.98 16.82
N LEU A 60 -0.66 2.97 17.63
CA LEU A 60 0.36 2.85 18.67
C LEU A 60 -0.11 1.97 19.83
N ALA A 61 -1.35 2.14 20.29
CA ALA A 61 -1.92 1.29 21.33
C ALA A 61 -1.95 -0.19 20.88
N TYR A 62 -2.29 -0.43 19.61
CA TYR A 62 -2.23 -1.77 19.02
C TYR A 62 -0.78 -2.29 18.91
N GLY A 63 0.13 -1.45 18.42
CA GLY A 63 1.58 -1.63 18.39
C GLY A 63 2.13 -2.18 19.71
N GLN A 64 1.86 -1.45 20.78
CA GLN A 64 2.26 -1.73 22.16
C GLN A 64 1.83 -3.14 22.61
N ASN A 65 0.57 -3.51 22.35
CA ASN A 65 0.00 -4.80 22.76
C ASN A 65 0.65 -6.01 22.08
N ARG A 66 1.38 -5.80 20.99
CA ARG A 66 2.11 -6.85 20.27
C ARG A 66 3.62 -6.58 20.19
N ILE A 67 4.16 -5.84 21.16
CA ILE A 67 5.62 -5.68 21.38
C ILE A 67 6.31 -4.72 20.37
N PHE A 68 5.55 -3.91 19.61
CA PHE A 68 6.10 -2.89 18.70
C PHE A 68 5.58 -1.50 19.06
N PRO A 69 6.13 -0.86 20.10
CA PRO A 69 5.81 0.53 20.42
C PRO A 69 6.15 1.42 19.23
N SER A 70 5.30 2.38 18.89
CA SER A 70 5.54 3.40 17.84
C SER A 70 5.61 2.95 16.38
N MET A 71 5.19 1.71 16.11
CA MET A 71 5.07 1.20 14.74
C MET A 71 3.78 1.72 14.08
N LEU A 72 3.90 2.27 12.86
CA LEU A 72 2.74 2.70 12.07
C LEU A 72 2.11 1.58 11.22
N GLY A 73 2.90 0.58 10.86
CA GLY A 73 2.45 -0.54 10.05
C GLY A 73 3.62 -1.23 9.36
N ASN A 74 3.27 -2.16 8.48
CA ASN A 74 4.22 -2.86 7.63
C ASN A 74 4.13 -2.30 6.20
N ILE A 75 5.27 -2.00 5.58
CA ILE A 75 5.34 -1.68 4.15
C ILE A 75 5.67 -2.96 3.40
N ASP A 76 4.86 -3.29 2.40
CA ASP A 76 5.12 -4.42 1.52
C ASP A 76 4.62 -4.14 0.10
N CYS A 77 5.17 -4.88 -0.88
CA CYS A 77 4.75 -4.83 -2.27
C CYS A 77 4.03 -6.11 -2.69
N MET A 78 2.78 -5.97 -3.12
CA MET A 78 2.06 -7.01 -3.82
C MET A 78 2.23 -6.87 -5.33
N ARG A 79 2.34 -8.00 -6.00
CA ARG A 79 2.32 -8.07 -7.47
C ARG A 79 0.93 -8.50 -7.95
N TRP A 80 0.36 -7.70 -8.84
CA TRP A 80 -1.01 -7.84 -9.32
C TRP A 80 -1.03 -8.16 -10.81
N LYS A 81 -1.60 -9.31 -11.18
CA LYS A 81 -1.76 -9.70 -12.59
C LYS A 81 -2.70 -8.75 -13.32
N TRP A 82 -2.18 -8.06 -14.33
CA TRP A 82 -2.95 -7.12 -15.13
C TRP A 82 -3.60 -7.83 -16.33
N LYS A 83 -4.72 -8.53 -16.06
CA LYS A 83 -5.48 -9.33 -17.05
C LYS A 83 -5.80 -8.54 -18.33
N ASN A 84 -6.22 -7.29 -18.18
CA ASN A 84 -6.63 -6.41 -19.28
C ASN A 84 -5.55 -5.39 -19.66
N CYS A 85 -4.26 -5.76 -19.53
CA CYS A 85 -3.15 -4.91 -19.94
C CYS A 85 -3.24 -4.59 -21.45
N PRO A 86 -3.20 -3.30 -21.84
CA PRO A 86 -3.16 -2.92 -23.25
C PRO A 86 -1.95 -3.53 -23.97
N THR A 87 -2.12 -3.95 -25.23
CA THR A 87 -1.05 -4.54 -26.04
C THR A 87 0.19 -3.66 -26.12
N ALA A 88 0.00 -2.34 -26.25
CA ALA A 88 1.11 -1.37 -26.30
C ALA A 88 1.95 -1.33 -25.01
N TRP A 89 1.37 -1.72 -23.87
CA TRP A 89 2.03 -1.71 -22.57
C TRP A 89 2.55 -3.11 -22.19
N LYS A 90 2.06 -4.15 -22.86
CA LYS A 90 2.36 -5.55 -22.58
C LYS A 90 3.87 -5.83 -22.54
N GLY A 91 4.64 -5.28 -23.47
CA GLY A 91 6.10 -5.48 -23.50
C GLY A 91 6.81 -4.97 -22.23
N MET A 92 6.41 -3.81 -21.71
CA MET A 92 7.04 -3.21 -20.52
C MET A 92 6.61 -3.90 -19.21
N TYR A 93 5.39 -4.46 -19.18
CA TYR A 93 4.80 -5.06 -17.97
C TYR A 93 4.88 -6.59 -17.93
N CYS A 94 5.18 -7.25 -19.04
CA CYS A 94 5.51 -8.67 -19.10
C CYS A 94 7.00 -8.87 -18.80
N GLY A 95 7.32 -9.22 -17.56
CA GLY A 95 8.67 -9.69 -17.20
C GLY A 95 8.89 -11.16 -17.56
N HIS A 96 9.75 -11.84 -16.79
CA HIS A 96 10.06 -13.26 -16.95
C HIS A 96 8.83 -14.19 -16.86
N ILE A 97 7.79 -13.77 -16.12
CA ILE A 97 6.57 -14.56 -15.89
C ILE A 97 5.67 -14.62 -17.14
N ARG A 98 6.03 -13.90 -18.23
CA ARG A 98 5.26 -13.81 -19.49
C ARG A 98 3.83 -13.27 -19.35
N GLU A 99 3.44 -12.87 -18.15
CA GLU A 99 2.16 -12.23 -17.85
C GLU A 99 2.37 -10.76 -17.46
N PRO A 100 1.50 -9.84 -17.90
CA PRO A 100 1.58 -8.44 -17.50
C PRO A 100 1.27 -8.30 -16.01
N THR A 101 2.16 -7.66 -15.26
CA THR A 101 1.99 -7.51 -13.81
C THR A 101 2.38 -6.11 -13.34
N ILE A 102 1.56 -5.56 -12.47
CA ILE A 102 1.72 -4.24 -11.85
C ILE A 102 1.96 -4.39 -10.36
N ILE A 103 2.75 -3.50 -9.77
CA ILE A 103 3.09 -3.54 -8.34
C ILE A 103 2.18 -2.58 -7.56
N LEU A 104 1.71 -3.04 -6.41
CA LEU A 104 1.10 -2.26 -5.33
C LEU A 104 2.02 -2.26 -4.12
N GLU A 105 2.64 -1.14 -3.79
CA GLU A 105 3.18 -0.90 -2.46
C GLU A 105 2.06 -0.41 -1.57
N ALA A 106 1.93 -0.98 -0.36
CA ALA A 106 0.95 -0.53 0.61
C ALA A 106 1.48 -0.54 2.04
N VAL A 107 0.92 0.35 2.87
CA VAL A 107 0.93 0.21 4.32
C VAL A 107 -0.49 -0.11 4.75
N ALA A 108 -0.68 -1.25 5.41
CA ALA A 108 -1.97 -1.63 5.96
C ALA A 108 -1.89 -1.99 7.44
N SER A 109 -2.98 -1.75 8.17
CA SER A 109 -3.14 -2.13 9.58
C SER A 109 -4.04 -3.36 9.76
N TYR A 110 -4.12 -3.80 11.01
CA TYR A 110 -4.86 -4.98 11.46
C TYR A 110 -6.38 -4.95 11.21
N ASP A 111 -6.93 -3.84 10.76
CA ASP A 111 -8.33 -3.62 10.42
C ASP A 111 -8.55 -3.53 8.91
N LEU A 112 -7.54 -3.93 8.11
CA LEU A 112 -7.51 -3.83 6.64
C LEU A 112 -7.46 -2.40 6.11
N TRP A 113 -7.28 -1.41 6.99
CA TRP A 113 -7.14 -0.03 6.56
C TRP A 113 -5.81 0.17 5.85
N ILE A 114 -5.85 0.78 4.66
CA ILE A 114 -4.66 1.10 3.86
C ILE A 114 -4.31 2.57 4.09
N TRP A 115 -3.19 2.83 4.76
CA TRP A 115 -2.70 4.18 5.08
C TRP A 115 -1.85 4.78 3.97
N HIS A 116 -1.26 3.93 3.14
CA HIS A 116 -0.46 4.32 1.98
C HIS A 116 -0.71 3.31 0.87
N SER A 117 -0.82 3.80 -0.36
CA SER A 117 -0.86 2.95 -1.55
C SER A 117 -0.13 3.62 -2.71
N PHE A 118 0.78 2.90 -3.35
CA PHE A 118 1.45 3.35 -4.56
C PHE A 118 1.41 2.24 -5.60
N PHE A 119 0.89 2.55 -6.79
CA PHE A 119 0.50 1.55 -7.77
C PHE A 119 1.00 1.87 -9.18
N GLY A 120 1.26 0.83 -9.99
CA GLY A 120 1.41 0.95 -11.43
C GLY A 120 2.82 0.77 -11.98
N LEU A 121 3.82 0.49 -11.14
CA LEU A 121 5.14 0.11 -11.63
C LEU A 121 5.14 -1.33 -12.19
N PRO A 122 5.96 -1.62 -13.21
CA PRO A 122 6.06 -2.96 -13.77
C PRO A 122 6.81 -3.91 -12.83
N TRP A 123 6.53 -5.21 -12.97
CA TRP A 123 7.13 -6.31 -12.21
C TRP A 123 8.66 -6.28 -12.10
N SER A 124 9.36 -5.76 -13.11
CA SER A 124 10.83 -5.68 -13.12
C SER A 124 11.40 -4.80 -12.01
N ASN A 125 10.57 -4.02 -11.32
CA ASN A 125 10.95 -3.28 -10.13
C ASN A 125 10.88 -4.18 -8.89
N ASN A 126 11.89 -4.07 -8.04
CA ASN A 126 11.83 -4.59 -6.68
C ASN A 126 11.30 -3.49 -5.74
N ASP A 127 11.06 -3.87 -4.48
CA ASP A 127 10.54 -3.01 -3.43
C ASP A 127 11.36 -1.73 -3.26
N ILE A 128 12.69 -1.79 -3.36
CA ILE A 128 13.57 -0.61 -3.26
C ILE A 128 13.29 0.37 -4.42
N ASN A 129 13.12 -0.12 -5.64
CA ASN A 129 12.83 0.71 -6.80
C ASN A 129 11.44 1.35 -6.69
N VAL A 130 10.49 0.64 -6.07
CA VAL A 130 9.14 1.15 -5.80
C VAL A 130 9.19 2.23 -4.73
N LEU A 131 9.84 1.97 -3.60
CA LEU A 131 10.05 2.92 -2.51
C LEU A 131 10.68 4.23 -2.97
N LYS A 132 11.68 4.16 -3.86
CA LYS A 132 12.36 5.36 -4.40
C LYS A 132 11.44 6.27 -5.22
N ARG A 133 10.30 5.77 -5.69
CA ARG A 133 9.33 6.49 -6.51
C ARG A 133 8.02 6.77 -5.77
N SER A 134 7.79 6.10 -4.64
CA SER A 134 6.60 6.29 -3.85
C SER A 134 6.71 7.50 -2.93
N TYR A 135 5.58 7.97 -2.46
CA TYR A 135 5.43 9.14 -1.60
C TYR A 135 5.18 8.75 -0.13
N VAL A 136 5.50 7.50 0.26
CA VAL A 136 5.24 6.96 1.62
C VAL A 136 5.91 7.78 2.72
N PHE A 137 6.97 8.54 2.38
CA PHE A 137 7.71 9.40 3.29
C PHE A 137 7.57 10.91 3.01
N SER A 138 6.69 11.34 2.09
CA SER A 138 6.56 12.76 1.74
C SER A 138 6.23 13.63 2.95
N GLU A 139 5.26 13.23 3.79
CA GLU A 139 4.91 13.98 5.01
C GLU A 139 6.08 14.08 6.00
N LEU A 140 6.90 13.03 6.12
CA LEU A 140 8.08 13.05 6.99
C LEU A 140 9.18 13.93 6.42
N ALA A 141 9.45 13.83 5.12
CA ALA A 141 10.46 14.63 4.43
C ALA A 141 10.11 16.13 4.44
N GLU A 142 8.82 16.46 4.40
CA GLU A 142 8.31 17.83 4.41
C GLU A 142 8.06 18.37 5.84
N GLY A 143 8.39 17.58 6.88
CA GLY A 143 8.26 18.00 8.29
C GLY A 143 6.82 18.14 8.78
N ARG A 144 5.85 17.55 8.07
CA ARG A 144 4.42 17.57 8.42
C ARG A 144 3.93 16.31 9.12
N ALA A 145 4.75 15.25 9.13
CA ALA A 145 4.43 14.02 9.85
C ALA A 145 4.17 14.34 11.33
N PRO A 146 3.03 13.90 11.92
CA PRO A 146 2.74 14.25 13.30
C PRO A 146 3.79 13.64 14.24
N ALA A 147 4.09 14.34 15.34
CA ALA A 147 5.07 13.88 16.32
C ALA A 147 4.56 12.64 17.09
N VAL A 148 5.48 11.86 17.62
CA VAL A 148 5.24 10.79 18.60
C VAL A 148 6.33 10.84 19.63
N ASN A 149 6.04 10.44 20.86
CA ASN A 149 7.05 10.28 21.90
C ASN A 149 6.89 8.90 22.52
N TYR A 150 7.99 8.15 22.60
CA TYR A 150 8.02 6.85 23.26
C TYR A 150 9.43 6.53 23.72
N SER A 151 9.52 5.65 24.72
CA SER A 151 10.81 5.23 25.28
C SER A 151 11.01 3.73 25.08
N ILE A 152 12.17 3.33 24.60
CA ILE A 152 12.61 1.92 24.58
C ILE A 152 13.91 1.81 25.35
N ASN A 153 13.96 0.95 26.36
CA ASN A 153 15.16 0.72 27.18
C ASN A 153 15.79 2.02 27.74
N GLY A 154 14.96 3.00 28.11
CA GLY A 154 15.41 4.29 28.65
C GLY A 154 15.87 5.31 27.61
N TYR A 155 15.76 5.00 26.32
CA TYR A 155 16.00 5.95 25.23
C TYR A 155 14.68 6.49 24.70
N ASP A 156 14.57 7.80 24.62
CA ASP A 156 13.42 8.49 24.04
C ASP A 156 13.56 8.61 22.53
N TYR A 157 12.45 8.39 21.84
CA TYR A 157 12.34 8.43 20.39
C TYR A 157 11.18 9.33 20.00
N THR A 158 11.43 10.15 18.96
CA THR A 158 10.45 11.11 18.44
C THR A 158 9.93 10.78 17.04
N ILE A 159 10.48 9.73 16.44
CA ILE A 159 10.19 9.32 15.06
C ILE A 159 9.42 8.00 15.02
N ARG A 160 8.48 7.89 14.10
CA ARG A 160 7.77 6.63 13.84
C ARG A 160 8.60 5.73 12.95
N TYR A 161 8.28 4.45 12.97
CA TYR A 161 8.89 3.50 12.06
C TYR A 161 7.87 2.55 11.44
N TYR A 162 8.29 1.95 10.33
CA TYR A 162 7.60 0.87 9.65
C TYR A 162 8.40 -0.42 9.78
N LEU A 163 7.68 -1.54 9.88
CA LEU A 163 8.28 -2.84 9.62
C LEU A 163 8.50 -2.99 8.12
N VAL A 164 9.63 -3.60 7.77
CA VAL A 164 10.04 -3.81 6.39
C VAL A 164 10.83 -5.11 6.25
N ASP A 165 10.93 -5.63 5.04
CA ASP A 165 11.74 -6.81 4.76
C ASP A 165 13.26 -6.54 4.84
N GLY A 166 14.04 -7.57 4.51
CA GLY A 166 15.50 -7.51 4.53
C GLY A 166 16.16 -6.69 3.42
N ILE A 167 15.47 -6.35 2.34
CA ILE A 167 16.03 -5.64 1.17
C ILE A 167 15.94 -4.11 1.31
N TYR A 168 15.04 -3.59 2.16
CA TYR A 168 14.93 -2.16 2.42
C TYR A 168 16.23 -1.53 2.97
N PRO A 169 16.50 -0.23 2.71
CA PRO A 169 17.67 0.46 3.24
C PRO A 169 17.66 0.54 4.76
N LYS A 170 18.82 0.80 5.37
CA LYS A 170 18.93 1.00 6.83
C LYS A 170 18.60 2.46 7.17
N TRP A 171 17.31 2.77 7.25
CA TRP A 171 16.83 4.09 7.70
C TRP A 171 16.34 4.02 9.15
N SER A 172 16.39 5.16 9.85
CA SER A 172 15.89 5.28 11.23
C SER A 172 14.39 5.03 11.33
N THR A 173 13.65 5.20 10.23
CA THR A 173 12.23 4.93 10.08
C THR A 173 11.91 3.48 9.74
N PHE A 174 12.93 2.61 9.65
CA PHE A 174 12.76 1.21 9.28
C PHE A 174 13.28 0.25 10.34
N VAL A 175 12.42 -0.69 10.70
CA VAL A 175 12.78 -1.85 11.50
C VAL A 175 12.70 -3.08 10.62
N LYS A 176 13.87 -3.54 10.18
CA LYS A 176 14.02 -4.64 9.24
C LYS A 176 13.71 -5.99 9.88
N ARG A 177 13.24 -6.93 9.07
CA ARG A 177 13.19 -8.36 9.44
C ARG A 177 14.59 -8.88 9.76
N ILE A 178 14.70 -9.70 10.81
CA ILE A 178 15.94 -10.41 11.16
C ILE A 178 16.03 -11.70 10.32
N PRO A 179 16.98 -11.81 9.37
CA PRO A 179 17.19 -13.07 8.66
C PRO A 179 17.81 -14.10 9.60
N SER A 180 17.28 -15.32 9.60
CA SER A 180 17.79 -16.45 10.38
C SER A 180 18.05 -16.12 11.87
N PRO A 181 16.98 -15.86 12.66
CA PRO A 181 17.13 -15.42 14.05
C PRO A 181 17.83 -16.47 14.93
N LEU A 182 19.00 -16.12 15.46
CA LEU A 182 19.75 -16.93 16.42
C LEU A 182 19.46 -16.49 17.86
N GLY A 183 19.24 -17.47 18.74
CA GLY A 183 18.87 -17.24 20.14
C GLY A 183 17.41 -16.87 20.35
N ASP A 184 16.91 -17.12 21.56
CA ASP A 184 15.47 -17.06 21.85
C ASP A 184 14.88 -15.66 21.72
N LYS A 185 15.64 -14.62 22.10
CA LYS A 185 15.21 -13.23 21.97
C LYS A 185 14.95 -12.84 20.52
N ARG A 186 15.85 -13.20 19.59
CA ARG A 186 15.68 -12.88 18.16
C ARG A 186 14.57 -13.72 17.54
N LYS A 187 14.42 -14.98 17.95
CA LYS A 187 13.33 -15.85 17.50
C LYS A 187 11.97 -15.29 17.92
N LEU A 188 11.84 -14.85 19.18
CA LEU A 188 10.63 -14.21 19.69
C LEU A 188 10.29 -12.94 18.91
N PHE A 189 11.28 -12.06 18.71
CA PHE A 189 11.09 -10.84 17.92
C PHE A 189 10.67 -11.13 16.48
N SER A 190 11.35 -12.07 15.81
CA SER A 190 10.99 -12.48 14.44
C SER A 190 9.58 -13.05 14.36
N LYS A 191 9.16 -13.86 15.33
CA LYS A 191 7.80 -14.40 15.41
C LYS A 191 6.75 -13.30 15.58
N ALA A 192 7.06 -12.30 16.40
CA ALA A 192 6.18 -11.13 16.59
C ALA A 192 6.10 -10.28 15.32
N GLN A 193 7.22 -10.07 14.61
CA GLN A 193 7.24 -9.39 13.31
C GLN A 193 6.40 -10.13 12.27
N GLU A 194 6.52 -11.45 12.17
CA GLU A 194 5.74 -12.28 11.23
C GLU A 194 4.23 -12.21 11.51
N ALA A 195 3.82 -12.14 12.78
CA ALA A 195 2.41 -11.97 13.14
C ALA A 195 1.84 -10.62 12.65
N TYR A 196 2.64 -9.56 12.67
CA TYR A 196 2.28 -8.27 12.10
C TYR A 196 2.30 -8.24 10.58
N TRP A 197 3.25 -8.95 9.97
CA TRP A 197 3.35 -9.05 8.51
C TRP A 197 2.06 -9.59 7.89
N LYS A 198 1.39 -10.50 8.59
CA LYS A 198 0.09 -11.04 8.17
C LYS A 198 -1.02 -10.00 8.06
N ASP A 199 -0.90 -8.84 8.73
CA ASP A 199 -1.91 -7.79 8.64
C ASP A 199 -1.95 -7.17 7.23
N VAL A 200 -0.78 -6.90 6.61
CA VAL A 200 -0.70 -6.41 5.22
C VAL A 200 -0.98 -7.51 4.20
N GLU A 201 -0.49 -8.73 4.44
CA GLU A 201 -0.81 -9.88 3.56
C GLU A 201 -2.31 -10.17 3.52
N ARG A 202 -3.02 -9.99 4.65
CA ARG A 202 -4.47 -10.14 4.67
C ARG A 202 -5.17 -9.02 3.90
N ALA A 203 -4.69 -7.78 3.98
CA ALA A 203 -5.22 -6.70 3.15
C ALA A 203 -5.03 -7.01 1.65
N PHE A 204 -3.86 -7.52 1.27
CA PHE A 204 -3.59 -8.02 -0.08
C PHE A 204 -4.50 -9.18 -0.48
N GLY A 205 -4.72 -10.15 0.40
CA GLY A 205 -5.64 -11.25 0.16
C GLY A 205 -7.06 -10.79 -0.12
N VAL A 206 -7.56 -9.79 0.62
CA VAL A 206 -8.89 -9.20 0.39
C VAL A 206 -8.97 -8.46 -0.95
N LEU A 207 -7.90 -7.79 -1.38
CA LEU A 207 -7.85 -7.13 -2.67
C LEU A 207 -7.83 -8.11 -3.85
N GLN A 208 -7.28 -9.30 -3.65
CA GLN A 208 -7.18 -10.34 -4.70
C GLN A 208 -8.38 -11.30 -4.74
N ALA A 209 -9.27 -11.26 -3.75
CA ALA A 209 -10.39 -12.19 -3.57
C ALA A 209 -11.52 -12.01 -4.60
#